data_AF-A0A0D8XY87-F1
#
_entry.id   AF-A0A0D8XY87-F1
#
_cell.length_a   1.000
_cell.length_b   1.000
_cell.length_c   1.000
_cell.angle_alpha   90.00
_cell.angle_beta   90.00
_cell.angle_gamma   90.00
#
_symmetry.space_group_name_H-M   'P 1'
#
loop_
_entity.id
_entity.type
_entity.pdbx_description
1 polymer ?
#
loop_
_entity_poly.entity_id
_entity_poly.type
_entity_poly.pdbx_seq_one_letter_code
_entity_poly.pdbx_strand_id
1 'polypeptide(L)'
;MIMANVRIGYEYRGCDRESEIAWINRRVYLEGAKARYLEGGAWSVNIHHYLDIVNGVIEMGNGGRRFIGNTMPLVELLAGTGRRRHLECQNCSGIAKESNLFRPSTLAHGLDGSLYIGDHNLVRRLKPNGQIITVLSLR
;
A
#
# COMPACT_ATOMS: atom_id res chain seq x y z
N MET A 1 -6.32 1.41 -12.90
CA MET A 1 -5.73 0.22 -13.56
C MET A 1 -6.05 -0.99 -12.70
N ILE A 2 -6.49 -2.09 -13.31
CA ILE A 2 -6.84 -3.32 -12.61
C ILE A 2 -5.67 -4.30 -12.77
N MET A 3 -5.32 -4.99 -11.69
CA MET A 3 -4.24 -5.98 -11.70
C MET A 3 -4.79 -7.32 -12.19
N ALA A 4 -4.22 -7.85 -13.26
CA ALA A 4 -4.48 -9.21 -13.73
C ALA A 4 -3.30 -10.13 -13.39
N ASN A 5 -3.63 -11.33 -12.90
CA ASN A 5 -2.66 -12.39 -12.61
C ASN A 5 -2.59 -13.34 -13.81
N VAL A 6 -1.43 -13.42 -14.44
CA VAL A 6 -1.17 -14.32 -15.57
C VAL A 6 -0.27 -15.44 -15.11
N ARG A 7 -0.67 -16.69 -15.34
CA ARG A 7 0.12 -17.89 -15.04
C ARG A 7 0.51 -18.56 -16.35
N ILE A 8 1.79 -18.84 -16.52
CA ILE A 8 2.36 -19.46 -17.71
C ILE A 8 3.00 -20.78 -17.25
N GLY A 9 2.49 -21.90 -17.72
CA GLY A 9 3.01 -23.24 -17.40
C GLY A 9 3.88 -23.76 -18.54
N TYR A 10 5.06 -24.31 -18.19
CA TYR A 10 5.90 -25.05 -19.12
C TYR A 10 5.92 -26.53 -18.72
N GLU A 11 5.47 -27.38 -19.64
CA GLU A 11 5.52 -28.84 -19.51
C GLU A 11 6.66 -29.38 -20.39
N TYR A 12 7.50 -30.22 -19.81
CA TYR A 12 8.67 -30.78 -20.48
C TYR A 12 8.45 -32.25 -20.79
N ARG A 13 8.98 -32.72 -21.94
CA ARG A 13 8.88 -34.12 -22.34
C ARG A 13 9.49 -35.04 -21.26
N GLY A 14 8.73 -36.05 -20.83
CA GLY A 14 9.15 -37.00 -19.80
C GLY A 14 8.75 -36.62 -18.37
N CYS A 15 8.06 -35.49 -18.20
CA CYS A 15 7.48 -35.03 -16.94
C CYS A 15 5.95 -35.01 -17.05
N ASP A 16 5.32 -36.17 -16.86
CA ASP A 16 3.88 -36.35 -17.14
C ASP A 16 2.98 -36.01 -15.93
N ARG A 17 3.56 -35.51 -14.82
CA ARG A 17 2.82 -35.14 -13.60
C ARG A 17 2.53 -33.66 -13.58
N GLU A 18 1.30 -33.28 -13.22
CA GLU A 18 0.91 -31.86 -13.05
C GLU A 18 1.79 -31.10 -12.04
N SER A 19 2.34 -31.79 -11.04
CA SER A 19 3.26 -31.23 -10.05
C SER A 19 4.62 -30.80 -10.63
N GLU A 20 4.95 -31.27 -11.83
CA GLU A 20 6.23 -31.01 -12.51
C GLU A 20 6.14 -29.84 -13.51
N ILE A 21 4.94 -29.27 -13.71
CA ILE A 21 4.74 -28.09 -14.55
C ILE A 21 5.46 -26.89 -13.91
N ALA A 22 6.41 -26.31 -14.65
CA ALA A 22 7.11 -25.12 -14.21
C ALA A 22 6.24 -23.88 -14.42
N TRP A 23 5.72 -23.32 -13.34
CA TRP A 23 4.84 -22.14 -13.38
C TRP A 23 5.59 -20.82 -13.24
N ILE A 24 5.34 -19.91 -14.18
CA ILE A 24 5.76 -18.51 -14.10
C ILE A 24 4.52 -17.65 -13.86
N ASN A 25 4.52 -16.92 -12.74
CA ASN A 25 3.47 -15.96 -12.42
C ASN A 25 3.92 -14.54 -12.81
N ARG A 26 3.06 -13.83 -13.53
CA ARG A 26 3.24 -12.42 -13.90
C ARG A 26 2.02 -11.62 -13.47
N ARG A 27 2.27 -10.37 -13.09
CA ARG A 27 1.23 -9.38 -12.83
C ARG A 27 1.30 -8.32 -13.91
N VAL A 28 0.16 -8.05 -14.54
CA VAL A 28 0.02 -7.00 -15.55
C VAL A 28 -1.10 -6.07 -15.13
N TYR A 29 -0.94 -4.79 -15.45
CA TYR A 29 -1.95 -3.78 -15.18
C TYR A 29 -2.73 -3.49 -16.47
N LEU A 30 -4.05 -3.58 -16.38
CA LEU A 30 -4.97 -3.33 -17.50
C LEU A 30 -5.85 -2.12 -17.18
N GLU A 31 -6.27 -1.38 -18.21
CA GLU A 31 -7.28 -0.34 -18.02
C GLU A 31 -8.66 -0.97 -17.86
N GLY A 32 -9.40 -0.51 -16.85
CA GLY A 32 -10.78 -0.92 -16.62
C GLY A 32 -11.78 -0.04 -17.38
N ALA A 33 -13.06 -0.26 -17.13
CA ALA A 33 -14.12 0.60 -17.64
C ALA A 33 -13.94 2.04 -17.12
N LYS A 34 -14.26 3.02 -17.99
CA LYS A 34 -14.14 4.45 -17.68
C LYS A 34 -15.35 4.88 -16.85
N ALA A 35 -15.10 5.59 -15.76
CA ALA A 35 -16.14 6.05 -14.85
C ALA A 35 -16.86 7.33 -15.32
N ARG A 36 -16.44 7.94 -16.43
CA ARG A 36 -17.02 9.18 -16.98
C ARG A 36 -18.54 9.22 -16.96
N TYR A 37 -19.08 10.27 -16.36
CA TYR A 37 -20.43 10.75 -16.67
C TYR A 37 -20.38 11.44 -18.02
N LEU A 38 -21.09 10.89 -19.00
CA LEU A 38 -21.15 11.41 -20.36
C LEU A 38 -22.35 12.33 -20.48
N GLU A 39 -22.14 13.56 -20.95
CA GLU A 39 -23.23 14.46 -21.28
C GLU A 39 -23.75 14.15 -22.69
N GLY A 40 -25.06 14.26 -22.88
CA GLY A 40 -25.69 14.29 -24.20
C GLY A 40 -25.40 13.11 -25.14
N GLY A 41 -25.17 11.90 -24.62
CA GLY A 41 -24.96 10.71 -25.46
C GLY A 41 -23.50 10.50 -25.91
N ALA A 42 -22.58 10.45 -24.94
CA ALA A 42 -21.16 10.10 -25.10
C ALA A 42 -20.16 11.22 -25.40
N TRP A 43 -20.59 12.49 -25.26
CA TRP A 43 -19.71 13.65 -25.37
C TRP A 43 -19.19 14.11 -24.00
N SER A 44 -18.07 14.82 -24.01
CA SER A 44 -17.51 15.52 -22.85
C SER A 44 -17.32 16.99 -23.18
N VAL A 45 -17.51 17.86 -22.18
CA VAL A 45 -17.24 19.30 -22.29
C VAL A 45 -15.77 19.54 -21.94
N ASN A 46 -15.03 20.25 -22.79
CA ASN A 46 -13.59 20.48 -22.65
C ASN A 46 -13.15 20.86 -21.21
N ILE A 47 -13.89 21.79 -20.58
CA ILE A 47 -13.60 22.31 -19.24
C ILE A 47 -14.16 21.48 -18.08
N HIS A 48 -15.00 20.48 -18.34
CA HIS A 48 -15.59 19.63 -17.31
C HIS A 48 -14.72 18.39 -17.13
N HIS A 49 -14.19 18.16 -15.93
CA HIS A 49 -13.31 17.03 -15.62
C HIS A 49 -13.92 16.18 -14.51
N TYR A 50 -13.61 14.89 -14.52
CA TYR A 50 -14.12 13.92 -13.55
C TYR A 50 -12.97 13.22 -12.82
N LEU A 51 -13.10 13.09 -11.50
CA LEU A 51 -12.15 12.36 -10.67
C LEU A 51 -12.74 10.99 -10.31
N ASP A 52 -12.13 9.94 -10.85
CA ASP A 52 -12.34 8.58 -10.37
C ASP A 52 -11.44 8.36 -9.14
N ILE A 53 -12.02 8.56 -7.96
CA ILE A 53 -11.32 8.39 -6.68
C ILE A 53 -10.92 6.94 -6.40
N VAL A 54 -11.65 5.96 -6.95
CA VAL A 54 -11.41 4.53 -6.68
C VAL A 54 -10.17 4.07 -7.45
N ASN A 55 -10.07 4.48 -8.71
CA ASN A 55 -8.94 4.13 -9.56
C ASN A 55 -7.81 5.16 -9.53
N GLY A 56 -8.00 6.30 -8.86
CA GLY A 56 -7.05 7.40 -8.77
C GLY A 56 -6.74 8.00 -10.14
N VAL A 57 -7.77 8.24 -10.96
CA VAL A 57 -7.62 8.76 -12.34
C VAL A 57 -8.41 10.05 -12.51
N ILE A 58 -7.77 11.07 -13.07
CA ILE A 58 -8.44 12.27 -13.55
C ILE A 58 -8.76 12.07 -15.02
N GLU A 59 -10.04 12.05 -15.36
CA GLU A 59 -10.56 12.03 -16.71
C GLU A 59 -10.90 13.47 -17.13
N MET A 60 -10.12 14.04 -18.06
CA MET A 60 -10.30 15.41 -18.51
C MET A 60 -11.28 15.45 -19.68
N GLY A 61 -12.23 16.38 -19.67
CA GLY A 61 -13.23 16.54 -20.73
C GLY A 61 -12.68 16.93 -22.11
N ASN A 62 -11.39 17.25 -22.19
CA ASN A 62 -10.62 17.41 -23.43
C ASN A 62 -10.12 16.08 -24.03
N GLY A 63 -10.44 14.93 -23.40
CA GLY A 63 -10.04 13.59 -23.80
C GLY A 63 -8.74 13.09 -23.16
N GLY A 64 -7.98 13.95 -22.49
CA GLY A 64 -6.77 13.57 -21.79
C GLY A 64 -7.05 12.86 -20.45
N ARG A 65 -6.03 12.16 -19.93
CA ARG A 65 -6.11 11.42 -18.66
C ARG A 65 -4.85 11.58 -17.83
N ARG A 66 -4.98 11.60 -16.51
CA ARG A 66 -3.87 11.65 -15.56
C ARG A 66 -4.06 10.63 -14.45
N PHE A 67 -3.11 9.70 -14.32
CA PHE A 67 -3.09 8.70 -13.25
C PHE A 67 -2.36 9.27 -12.03
N ILE A 68 -3.07 9.41 -10.92
CA ILE A 68 -2.52 9.94 -9.65
C ILE A 68 -1.56 8.92 -9.04
N GLY A 69 -1.84 7.62 -9.18
CA GLY A 69 -0.98 6.53 -8.68
C GLY A 69 0.38 6.37 -9.38
N ASN A 70 0.57 6.99 -10.56
CA ASN A 70 1.85 7.00 -11.28
C ASN A 70 2.70 8.24 -10.97
N THR A 71 2.29 9.05 -9.99
CA THR A 71 3.10 10.17 -9.53
C THR A 71 4.26 9.67 -8.66
N MET A 72 5.31 10.50 -8.51
CA MET A 72 6.50 10.15 -7.75
C MET A 72 6.11 9.68 -6.34
N PRO A 73 6.69 8.59 -5.81
CA PRO A 73 6.34 8.10 -4.48
C PRO A 73 6.49 9.20 -3.42
N LEU A 74 5.40 9.48 -2.71
CA LEU A 74 5.43 10.42 -1.59
C LEU A 74 5.99 9.69 -0.36
N VAL A 75 7.02 10.27 0.25
CA VAL A 75 7.58 9.78 1.51
C VAL A 75 7.02 10.62 2.64
N GLU A 76 6.38 9.96 3.61
CA GLU A 76 5.84 10.61 4.80
C GLU A 76 6.34 9.95 6.09
N LEU A 77 6.40 10.76 7.16
CA LEU A 77 6.70 10.27 8.50
C LEU A 77 5.48 9.58 9.09
N LEU A 78 5.59 8.26 9.28
CA LEU A 78 4.52 7.43 9.84
C LEU A 78 4.57 7.36 11.37
N ALA A 79 5.77 7.23 11.95
CA ALA A 79 6.00 7.15 13.38
C ALA A 79 7.40 7.66 13.76
N GLY A 80 7.54 8.21 14.97
CA GLY A 80 8.80 8.80 15.42
C GLY A 80 8.84 10.32 15.30
N THR A 81 9.73 10.95 16.06
CA THR A 81 9.95 12.40 16.10
C THR A 81 11.39 12.79 15.71
N GLY A 82 12.24 11.80 15.43
CA GLY A 82 13.69 11.97 15.31
C GLY A 82 14.44 11.98 16.65
N ARG A 83 13.74 12.04 17.80
CA ARG A 83 14.36 11.93 19.14
C ARG A 83 14.33 10.50 19.66
N ARG A 84 15.43 10.11 20.33
CA ARG A 84 15.54 8.80 20.98
C ARG A 84 14.69 8.77 22.25
N ARG A 85 13.82 7.77 22.42
CA ARG A 85 13.11 7.55 23.69
C ARG A 85 14.05 7.01 24.79
N HIS A 86 13.60 7.05 26.05
CA HIS A 86 14.27 6.35 27.14
C HIS A 86 14.13 4.82 27.00
N LEU A 87 15.12 4.07 27.52
CA LEU A 87 15.14 2.60 27.46
C LEU A 87 13.96 2.01 28.22
N GLU A 88 13.77 2.46 29.47
CA GLU A 88 12.59 2.19 30.28
C GLU A 88 11.52 3.22 29.96
N CYS A 89 10.45 2.78 29.29
CA CYS A 89 9.36 3.67 28.91
C CYS A 89 8.02 3.05 29.28
N GLN A 90 7.45 3.51 30.39
CA GLN A 90 6.16 3.02 30.89
C GLN A 90 4.98 3.65 30.12
N ASN A 91 5.12 4.91 29.66
CA ASN A 91 4.08 5.66 28.95
C ASN A 91 4.50 6.01 27.51
N CYS A 92 4.97 5.03 26.76
CA CYS A 92 5.34 5.24 25.35
C CYS A 92 4.16 5.17 24.37
N SER A 93 2.97 4.76 24.82
CA SER A 93 1.79 4.67 23.97
C SER A 93 1.20 6.05 23.67
N GLY A 94 0.71 6.27 22.46
CA GLY A 94 0.15 7.56 22.06
C GLY A 94 -0.03 7.70 20.55
N ILE A 95 0.06 8.93 20.05
CA ILE A 95 0.05 9.23 18.61
C ILE A 95 1.41 8.86 18.03
N ALA A 96 1.42 8.12 16.91
CA ALA A 96 2.64 7.55 16.33
C ALA A 96 3.67 8.60 15.92
N LYS A 97 3.23 9.68 15.27
CA LYS A 97 4.07 10.80 14.81
C LYS A 97 4.67 11.62 15.97
N GLU A 98 4.09 11.51 17.17
CA GLU A 98 4.56 12.22 18.37
C GLU A 98 5.36 11.31 19.32
N SER A 99 5.37 10.01 19.04
CA SER A 99 6.02 9.02 19.89
C SER A 99 7.49 8.85 19.52
N ASN A 100 8.38 9.19 20.44
CA ASN A 100 9.81 8.89 20.29
C ASN A 100 10.04 7.37 20.13
N LEU A 101 10.94 6.99 19.22
CA LEU A 101 11.42 5.61 19.02
C LEU A 101 12.86 5.50 19.54
N PHE A 102 13.35 4.30 19.82
CA PHE A 102 14.70 4.08 20.32
C PHE A 102 15.67 3.72 19.21
N ARG A 103 15.38 2.61 18.51
CA ARG A 103 16.15 2.10 17.37
C ARG A 103 15.28 1.09 16.61
N PRO A 104 14.33 1.56 15.77
CA PRO A 104 13.52 0.68 14.96
C PRO A 104 14.41 -0.12 14.01
N SER A 105 14.24 -1.44 13.99
CA SER A 105 15.14 -2.35 13.25
C SER A 105 14.39 -3.39 12.41
N THR A 106 13.12 -3.63 12.70
CA THR A 106 12.27 -4.57 11.95
C THR A 106 10.84 -4.07 11.89
N LEU A 107 10.14 -4.51 10.84
CA LEU A 107 8.74 -4.19 10.55
C LEU A 107 8.00 -5.48 10.15
N ALA A 108 6.75 -5.61 10.58
CA ALA A 108 5.83 -6.66 10.14
C ALA A 108 4.41 -6.10 10.03
N HIS A 109 3.66 -6.48 9.00
CA HIS A 109 2.26 -6.09 8.86
C HIS A 109 1.34 -7.15 9.47
N GLY A 110 0.31 -6.72 10.19
CA GLY A 110 -0.76 -7.57 10.68
C GLY A 110 -1.88 -7.70 9.66
N LEU A 111 -2.63 -8.79 9.74
CA LEU A 111 -3.85 -9.00 8.93
C LEU A 111 -4.95 -7.98 9.23
N ASP A 112 -4.88 -7.33 10.40
CA ASP A 112 -5.80 -6.26 10.81
C ASP A 112 -5.37 -4.86 10.33
N GLY A 113 -4.37 -4.79 9.44
CA GLY A 113 -3.83 -3.54 8.91
C GLY A 113 -2.86 -2.80 9.84
N SER A 114 -2.54 -3.36 11.01
CA SER A 114 -1.54 -2.77 11.91
C SER A 114 -0.12 -2.98 11.40
N LEU A 115 0.79 -2.07 11.73
CA LEU A 115 2.24 -2.22 11.53
C LEU A 115 2.91 -2.48 12.88
N TYR A 116 3.62 -3.60 13.00
CA TYR A 116 4.43 -3.95 14.14
C TYR A 116 5.86 -3.47 13.90
N ILE A 117 6.43 -2.77 14.88
CA ILE A 117 7.74 -2.14 14.83
C ILE A 117 8.57 -2.74 15.94
N GLY A 118 9.68 -3.40 15.58
CA GLY A 118 10.70 -3.82 16.54
C GLY A 118 11.59 -2.64 16.89
N ASP A 119 11.24 -1.96 17.96
CA ASP A 119 11.90 -0.76 18.48
C ASP A 119 12.83 -1.11 19.65
N HIS A 120 13.96 -1.74 19.33
CA HIS A 120 14.95 -2.23 20.30
C HIS A 120 14.36 -3.21 21.34
N ASN A 121 14.16 -2.76 22.58
CA ASN A 121 13.64 -3.58 23.67
C ASN A 121 12.10 -3.62 23.71
N LEU A 122 11.41 -2.92 22.80
CA LEU A 122 9.96 -2.93 22.71
C LEU A 122 9.49 -3.40 21.34
N VAL A 123 8.45 -4.22 21.30
CA VAL A 123 7.63 -4.40 20.10
C VAL A 123 6.43 -3.48 20.21
N ARG A 124 6.27 -2.63 19.20
CA ARG A 124 5.24 -1.59 19.17
C ARG A 124 4.28 -1.83 18.02
N ARG A 125 2.99 -1.77 18.29
CA ARG A 125 1.94 -1.91 17.29
C ARG A 125 1.39 -0.54 16.94
N LEU A 126 1.56 -0.13 15.70
CA LEU A 126 0.90 1.02 15.09
C LEU A 126 -0.41 0.56 14.45
N LYS A 127 -1.53 1.08 14.93
CA LYS A 127 -2.87 0.81 14.40
C LYS A 127 -3.18 1.71 13.20
N PRO A 128 -4.12 1.32 12.30
CA PRO A 128 -4.56 2.16 11.18
C PRO A 128 -5.09 3.54 11.58
N ASN A 129 -5.60 3.68 12.82
CA ASN A 129 -6.06 4.97 13.37
C ASN A 129 -4.91 5.90 13.82
N GLY A 130 -3.65 5.56 13.57
CA GLY A 130 -2.48 6.36 13.92
C GLY A 130 -1.99 6.24 15.37
N GLN A 131 -2.62 5.37 16.18
CA GLN A 131 -2.16 5.10 17.54
C GLN A 131 -1.06 4.05 17.56
N ILE A 132 -0.01 4.30 18.34
CA ILE A 132 1.05 3.35 18.62
C ILE A 132 0.98 2.90 20.08
N ILE A 133 1.03 1.59 20.30
CA ILE A 133 1.01 0.99 21.64
C ILE A 133 2.14 -0.04 21.78
N THR A 134 2.70 -0.17 22.98
CA THR A 134 3.63 -1.25 23.28
C THR A 134 2.86 -2.55 23.50
N VAL A 135 3.24 -3.61 22.78
CA VAL A 135 2.59 -4.93 22.91
C VAL A 135 3.50 -5.98 23.52
N LEU A 136 4.81 -5.77 23.49
CA LEU A 136 5.79 -6.64 24.14
C LEU A 136 6.99 -5.80 24.61
N SER A 137 7.54 -6.17 25.76
CA SER A 137 8.82 -5.67 26.26
C SER A 137 9.79 -6.85 26.39
N LEU A 138 10.96 -6.72 25.77
CA LEU A 138 12.06 -7.67 25.85
C LEU A 138 12.94 -7.22 27.00
N ARG A 139 12.95 -8.00 28.08
CA ARG A 139 13.84 -7.81 29.24
C ARG A 139 15.07 -8.68 29.08
#